data_AF-A0A7K4IT56-F1
#
_entry.id   AF-A0A7K4IT56-F1
#
_cell.length_a   1.000
_cell.length_b   1.000
_cell.length_c   1.000
_cell.angle_alpha   90.00
_cell.angle_beta   90.00
_cell.angle_gamma   90.00
#
_symmetry.space_group_name_H-M   'P 1'
#
loop_
_entity.id
_entity.type
_entity.pdbx_description
1 polymer ?
#
loop_
_entity_poly.entity_id
_entity_poly.type
_entity_poly.pdbx_seq_one_letter_code
_entity_poly.pdbx_strand_id
1 'polypeptide(L)'
;MCQQIVIGFCGVCCSHCGMRTRIPRMAKELKGFVEAYRHGEWIGYITQDFAFENFMKGLQWFASSCCPDCLLGGGMPNCEVRNCCKEKSLKNCYFCEDFLKCEKLAYQRKTYRIDENYEKIKAPWI
;
A
#
# COMPACT_ATOMS: atom_id res chain seq x y z
N MET A 1 -1.78 -10.26 22.26
CA MET A 1 -0.59 -9.52 21.81
C MET A 1 -1.06 -8.24 21.13
N CYS A 2 -0.75 -7.06 21.67
CA CYS A 2 -1.03 -5.80 20.98
C CYS A 2 -0.19 -5.75 19.70
N GLN A 3 -0.84 -5.62 18.54
CA GLN A 3 -0.14 -5.48 17.26
C GLN A 3 0.62 -4.16 17.25
N GLN A 4 1.94 -4.21 17.05
CA GLN A 4 2.77 -3.01 16.96
C GLN A 4 2.44 -2.26 15.66
N ILE A 5 2.13 -0.97 15.78
CA ILE A 5 1.83 -0.11 14.62
C ILE A 5 3.13 0.19 13.87
N VAL A 6 3.22 -0.22 12.62
CA VAL A 6 4.38 0.04 11.74
C VAL A 6 4.08 1.24 10.85
N ILE A 7 4.84 2.33 11.04
CA ILE A 7 4.79 3.53 10.20
C ILE A 7 5.96 3.47 9.23
N GLY A 8 5.65 3.59 7.94
CA GLY A 8 6.67 3.60 6.91
C GLY A 8 7.45 4.91 6.82
N PHE A 9 8.51 4.93 6.01
CA PHE A 9 9.34 6.14 5.81
C PHE A 9 8.49 7.35 5.41
N CYS A 10 7.47 7.16 4.56
CA CYS A 10 6.59 8.22 4.11
C CYS A 10 5.48 8.65 5.09
N GLY A 11 5.45 8.11 6.31
CA GLY A 11 4.41 8.42 7.31
C GLY A 11 3.12 7.59 7.19
N VAL A 12 2.98 6.79 6.12
CA VAL A 12 1.83 5.88 5.95
C VAL A 12 1.93 4.71 6.92
N CYS A 13 0.83 4.41 7.62
CA CYS A 13 0.72 3.20 8.44
C CYS A 13 0.61 1.96 7.55
N CYS A 14 1.44 0.94 7.78
CA CYS A 14 1.48 -0.25 6.93
C CYS A 14 0.19 -1.06 6.98
N SER A 15 -0.58 -1.01 8.07
CA SER A 15 -1.92 -1.61 8.15
C SER A 15 -2.95 -0.93 7.22
N HIS A 16 -2.71 0.33 6.85
CA HIS A 16 -3.57 1.09 5.94
C HIS A 16 -3.00 1.18 4.52
N CYS A 17 -1.77 0.70 4.29
CA CYS A 17 -1.08 0.74 3.00
C CYS A 17 -1.79 -0.14 1.95
N GLY A 18 -2.05 0.43 0.77
CA GLY A 18 -2.75 -0.26 -0.31
C GLY A 18 -2.06 -1.55 -0.74
N MET A 19 -0.74 -1.54 -0.86
CA MET A 19 0.04 -2.70 -1.30
C MET A 19 0.08 -3.83 -0.26
N ARG A 20 0.03 -3.50 1.05
CA ARG A 20 0.07 -4.52 2.11
C ARG A 20 -1.31 -5.10 2.42
N THR A 21 -2.35 -4.26 2.42
CA THR A 21 -3.67 -4.67 2.94
C THR A 21 -4.78 -4.59 1.91
N ARG A 22 -4.96 -3.44 1.25
CA ARG A 22 -6.13 -3.22 0.39
C ARG A 22 -6.10 -4.06 -0.89
N ILE A 23 -4.99 -4.07 -1.62
CA ILE A 23 -4.86 -4.79 -2.90
C ILE A 23 -5.02 -6.31 -2.70
N PRO A 24 -4.31 -6.98 -1.77
CA PRO A 24 -4.50 -8.41 -1.56
C PRO A 24 -5.93 -8.77 -1.16
N ARG A 25 -6.55 -7.97 -0.28
CA ARG A 25 -7.94 -8.15 0.14
C ARG A 25 -8.91 -8.02 -1.03
N MET A 26 -8.83 -6.94 -1.80
CA MET A 26 -9.72 -6.69 -2.93
C MET A 26 -9.52 -7.71 -4.06
N ALA A 27 -8.29 -8.15 -4.31
CA ALA A 27 -8.02 -9.22 -5.27
C ALA A 27 -8.66 -10.54 -4.85
N LYS A 28 -8.61 -10.88 -3.55
CA LYS A 28 -9.28 -12.06 -3.00
C LYS A 28 -10.80 -11.98 -3.14
N GLU A 29 -11.39 -10.83 -2.83
CA GLU A 29 -12.83 -10.59 -2.96
C GLU A 29 -13.29 -10.71 -4.42
N LEU A 30 -12.62 -10.00 -5.34
CA LEU A 30 -12.96 -10.05 -6.76
C LEU A 30 -12.79 -11.45 -7.35
N LYS A 31 -11.70 -12.15 -7.00
CA LYS A 31 -11.48 -13.54 -7.40
C LYS A 31 -12.66 -14.42 -6.96
N GLY A 32 -13.08 -14.29 -5.70
CA GLY A 32 -14.22 -15.04 -5.16
C GLY A 32 -15.51 -14.79 -5.93
N PHE A 33 -15.81 -13.53 -6.28
CA PHE A 33 -16.99 -13.22 -7.11
C PHE A 33 -16.90 -13.83 -8.51
N VAL A 34 -15.77 -13.67 -9.18
CA VAL A 34 -15.57 -14.18 -10.54
C VAL A 34 -15.72 -15.70 -10.60
N GLU A 35 -15.24 -16.41 -9.57
CA GLU A 35 -15.41 -17.86 -9.41
C GLU A 35 -16.86 -18.24 -9.09
N ALA A 36 -17.51 -17.53 -8.16
CA ALA A 36 -18.89 -17.81 -7.74
C ALA A 36 -19.89 -17.72 -8.90
N TYR A 37 -19.68 -16.79 -9.83
CA TYR A 37 -20.50 -16.63 -11.03
C TYR A 37 -19.94 -17.38 -12.25
N ARG A 38 -18.95 -18.27 -12.05
CA ARG A 38 -18.41 -19.19 -13.06
C ARG A 38 -18.03 -18.51 -14.39
N HIS A 39 -17.52 -17.28 -14.34
CA HIS A 39 -17.26 -16.49 -15.55
C HIS A 39 -16.27 -17.18 -16.51
N GLY A 40 -15.32 -17.95 -15.97
CA GLY A 40 -14.36 -18.70 -16.77
C GLY A 40 -14.98 -19.78 -17.66
N GLU A 41 -16.23 -20.18 -17.43
CA GLU A 41 -16.89 -21.23 -18.22
C GLU A 41 -17.51 -20.70 -19.50
N TRP A 42 -17.82 -19.39 -19.58
CA TRP A 42 -18.59 -18.83 -20.69
C TRP A 42 -18.00 -17.58 -21.33
N ILE A 43 -17.09 -16.86 -20.66
CA ILE A 43 -16.58 -15.58 -21.16
C ILE A 43 -15.89 -15.71 -22.53
N GLY A 44 -15.23 -16.84 -22.80
CA GLY A 44 -14.59 -17.14 -24.08
C GLY A 44 -15.57 -17.31 -25.25
N TYR A 45 -16.84 -17.64 -24.97
CA TYR A 45 -17.88 -17.64 -26.01
C TYR A 45 -18.36 -16.23 -26.36
N ILE A 46 -18.12 -15.23 -25.49
CA ILE A 46 -18.55 -13.84 -25.69
C ILE A 46 -17.44 -13.01 -26.32
N THR A 47 -16.19 -13.18 -25.89
CA THR A 47 -15.05 -12.41 -26.42
C THR A 47 -13.75 -13.21 -26.35
N GLN A 48 -12.89 -12.96 -27.34
CA GLN A 48 -11.51 -13.47 -27.38
C GLN A 48 -10.47 -12.35 -27.14
N ASP A 49 -10.91 -11.10 -26.97
CA ASP A 49 -10.04 -9.94 -26.76
C ASP A 49 -9.43 -9.90 -25.36
N PHE A 50 -9.91 -10.77 -24.47
CA PHE A 50 -9.53 -10.82 -23.07
C PHE A 50 -9.04 -12.20 -22.65
N ALA A 51 -7.76 -12.29 -22.31
CA ALA A 51 -7.15 -13.51 -21.76
C ALA A 51 -7.60 -13.75 -20.31
N PHE A 52 -8.80 -14.31 -20.13
CA PHE A 52 -9.41 -14.52 -18.82
C PHE A 52 -8.54 -15.34 -17.86
N GLU A 53 -7.86 -16.38 -18.36
CA GLU A 53 -6.95 -17.18 -17.54
C GLU A 53 -5.80 -16.34 -16.95
N ASN A 54 -5.23 -15.42 -17.74
CA ASN A 54 -4.17 -14.53 -17.28
C ASN A 54 -4.69 -13.57 -16.21
N PHE A 55 -5.92 -13.09 -16.36
CA PHE A 55 -6.58 -12.27 -15.35
C PHE A 55 -6.75 -13.04 -14.02
N MET A 56 -7.24 -14.28 -14.07
CA MET A 56 -7.38 -15.12 -12.86
C MET A 56 -6.04 -15.41 -12.18
N LYS A 57 -4.99 -15.68 -12.96
CA LYS A 57 -3.62 -15.85 -12.44
C LYS A 57 -3.14 -14.56 -11.77
N GLY A 58 -3.40 -13.39 -12.36
CA GLY A 58 -3.09 -12.08 -11.78
C GLY A 58 -3.81 -11.84 -10.45
N LEU A 59 -5.12 -12.12 -10.38
CA LEU A 59 -5.90 -12.00 -9.15
C LEU A 59 -5.37 -12.92 -8.05
N GLN A 60 -5.05 -14.17 -8.38
CA GLN A 60 -4.48 -15.12 -7.43
C GLN A 60 -3.12 -14.63 -6.91
N TRP A 61 -2.27 -14.08 -7.78
CA TRP A 61 -0.98 -13.53 -7.37
C TRP A 61 -1.14 -12.39 -6.37
N PHE A 62 -2.02 -11.41 -6.65
CA PHE A 62 -2.27 -10.31 -5.73
C PHE A 62 -2.90 -10.78 -4.42
N ALA A 63 -3.86 -11.71 -4.47
CA ALA A 63 -4.52 -12.27 -3.29
C ALA A 63 -3.54 -12.96 -2.34
N SER A 64 -2.48 -13.58 -2.87
CA SER A 64 -1.41 -14.22 -2.11
C SER A 64 -0.21 -13.32 -1.83
N SER A 65 -0.19 -12.10 -2.37
CA SER A 65 0.94 -11.19 -2.20
C SER A 65 1.05 -10.69 -0.75
N CYS A 66 2.28 -10.57 -0.27
CA CYS A 66 2.59 -10.07 1.07
C CYS A 66 3.74 -9.07 0.99
N CYS A 67 3.58 -7.93 1.65
CA CYS A 67 4.64 -6.93 1.79
C CYS A 67 5.28 -7.06 3.18
N PRO A 68 6.62 -7.23 3.28
CA PRO A 68 7.32 -7.40 4.56
C PRO A 68 7.47 -6.10 5.37
N ASP A 69 6.89 -4.99 4.92
CA ASP A 69 7.08 -3.61 5.43
C ASP A 69 8.28 -2.87 4.86
N CYS A 70 8.11 -1.56 4.67
CA CYS A 70 9.15 -0.77 4.04
C CYS A 70 10.41 -0.64 4.92
N LEU A 71 10.28 -0.71 6.24
CA LEU A 71 11.43 -0.73 7.15
C LEU A 71 12.25 -2.03 7.02
N LEU A 72 11.63 -3.11 6.54
CA LEU A 72 12.28 -4.41 6.28
C LEU A 72 12.56 -4.64 4.79
N GLY A 73 12.60 -3.57 3.98
CA GLY A 73 12.95 -3.65 2.55
C GLY A 73 11.77 -3.86 1.60
N GLY A 74 10.53 -3.99 2.08
CA GLY A 74 9.33 -4.00 1.24
C GLY A 74 9.05 -2.64 0.59
N GLY A 75 8.02 -2.55 -0.25
CA GLY A 75 7.68 -1.32 -0.98
C GLY A 75 8.42 -1.16 -2.30
N MET A 76 8.28 0.01 -2.91
CA MET A 76 8.97 0.32 -4.16
C MET A 76 10.51 0.28 -3.95
N PRO A 77 11.27 -0.44 -4.80
CA PRO A 77 12.72 -0.57 -4.65
C PRO A 77 13.44 0.79 -4.61
N ASN A 78 13.13 1.69 -5.55
CA ASN A 78 13.75 3.02 -5.66
C ASN A 78 12.84 4.11 -5.08
N CYS A 79 12.35 3.92 -3.85
CA CYS A 79 11.51 4.92 -3.20
C CYS A 79 12.32 6.16 -2.81
N GLU A 80 12.06 7.29 -3.48
CA GLU A 80 12.71 8.58 -3.21
C GLU A 80 12.54 9.03 -1.75
N VAL A 81 11.35 8.84 -1.18
CA VAL A 81 11.06 9.20 0.22
C VAL A 81 11.91 8.38 1.20
N ARG A 82 12.11 7.09 0.92
CA ARG A 82 12.98 6.21 1.71
C ARG A 82 14.42 6.72 1.68
N ASN A 83 14.93 7.02 0.49
CA ASN A 83 16.30 7.46 0.30
C ASN A 83 16.53 8.80 1.02
N CYS A 84 15.62 9.76 0.84
CA CYS A 84 15.63 11.04 1.55
C CYS A 84 15.63 10.88 3.09
N CYS A 85 14.80 9.99 3.64
CA CYS A 85 14.83 9.70 5.09
C CYS A 85 16.17 9.12 5.54
N LYS A 86 16.75 8.19 4.78
CA LYS A 86 18.05 7.59 5.11
C LYS A 86 19.18 8.62 5.07
N GLU A 87 19.22 9.45 4.03
CA GLU A 87 20.21 10.54 3.89
C GLU A 87 20.13 11.54 5.05
N LYS A 88 18.91 11.88 5.49
CA LYS A 88 18.67 12.78 6.62
C LYS A 88 18.73 12.07 7.99
N SER A 89 19.05 10.77 8.05
CA SER A 89 19.03 9.95 9.27
C SER A 89 17.69 10.02 10.04
N LEU A 90 16.56 10.12 9.32
CA LEU A 90 15.21 10.19 9.89
C LEU A 90 14.54 8.82 9.91
N LYS A 91 13.88 8.48 11.03
CA LYS A 91 13.09 7.26 11.17
C LYS A 91 11.92 7.21 10.17
N ASN A 92 11.25 8.34 9.99
CA ASN A 92 10.21 8.56 8.98
C ASN A 92 10.01 10.07 8.78
N CYS A 93 9.16 10.43 7.82
CA CYS A 93 8.91 11.82 7.45
C CYS A 93 8.27 12.69 8.56
N TYR A 94 7.66 12.12 9.60
CA TYR A 94 7.13 12.93 10.70
C TYR A 94 8.22 13.66 11.49
N PHE A 95 9.45 13.13 11.46
CA PHE A 95 10.63 13.77 12.05
C PHE A 95 11.30 14.79 11.12
N CYS A 96 10.73 15.07 9.94
CA CYS A 96 11.24 16.07 9.02
C CYS A 96 10.58 17.42 9.25
N GLU A 97 11.36 18.50 9.34
CA GLU A 97 10.84 19.87 9.48
C GLU A 97 10.06 20.32 8.24
N ASP A 98 10.40 19.79 7.06
CA ASP A 98 9.71 20.11 5.81
C ASP A 98 8.45 19.29 5.56
N PHE A 99 8.04 18.42 6.51
CA PHE A 99 6.97 17.43 6.30
C PHE A 99 5.71 17.98 5.62
N LEU A 100 5.17 19.08 6.15
CA LEU A 100 3.92 19.69 5.68
C LEU A 100 4.02 20.26 4.26
N LYS A 101 5.21 20.69 3.83
CA LYS A 101 5.46 21.33 2.52
C LYS A 101 6.23 20.45 1.53
N CYS A 102 6.57 19.21 1.91
CA CYS A 102 7.43 18.36 1.09
C CYS A 102 6.66 17.77 -0.09
N GLU A 103 7.00 18.16 -1.33
CA GLU A 103 6.34 17.68 -2.56
C GLU A 103 6.50 16.18 -2.80
N LYS A 104 7.58 15.55 -2.29
CA LYS A 104 7.80 14.10 -2.37
C LYS A 104 6.68 13.28 -1.69
N LEU A 105 5.86 13.93 -0.85
CA LEU A 105 4.75 13.33 -0.12
C LEU A 105 3.37 13.63 -0.74
N ALA A 106 3.30 14.26 -1.91
CA ALA A 106 2.04 14.66 -2.54
C ALA A 106 1.08 13.48 -2.75
N TYR A 107 1.58 12.33 -3.22
CA TYR A 107 0.79 11.11 -3.35
C TYR A 107 0.24 10.65 -1.99
N GLN A 108 1.08 10.63 -0.96
CA GLN A 108 0.70 10.12 0.36
C GLN A 108 -0.30 11.04 1.05
N ARG A 109 -0.18 12.37 0.92
CA ARG A 109 -1.19 13.32 1.37
C ARG A 109 -2.52 13.09 0.67
N LYS A 110 -2.52 13.00 -0.66
CA LYS A 110 -3.74 12.79 -1.46
C LYS A 110 -4.43 11.45 -1.16
N THR A 111 -3.65 10.37 -1.00
CA THR A 111 -4.20 9.00 -0.92
C THR A 111 -4.41 8.51 0.52
N TYR A 112 -3.55 8.91 1.44
CA TYR A 112 -3.55 8.41 2.82
C TYR A 112 -3.77 9.50 3.87
N ARG A 113 -3.82 10.78 3.49
CA ARG A 113 -4.07 11.92 4.39
C ARG A 113 -3.09 11.92 5.57
N ILE A 114 -1.80 11.67 5.30
CA ILE A 114 -0.75 11.49 6.31
C ILE A 114 -0.47 12.74 7.15
N ASP A 115 -0.88 13.90 6.68
CA ASP A 115 -0.81 15.19 7.34
C ASP A 115 -1.93 15.39 8.36
N GLU A 116 -2.97 14.56 8.32
CA GLU A 116 -4.04 14.63 9.30
C GLU A 116 -3.56 14.15 10.65
N ASN A 117 -3.79 14.99 11.66
CA ASN A 117 -3.30 14.79 13.01
C ASN A 117 -1.77 14.95 13.16
N TYR A 118 -1.05 15.50 12.17
CA TYR A 118 0.39 15.77 12.30
C TYR A 118 0.73 16.52 13.59
N GLU A 119 -0.02 17.57 13.92
CA GLU A 119 0.17 18.34 15.15
C GLU A 119 -0.02 17.48 16.41
N LYS A 120 -0.98 16.54 16.40
CA LYS A 120 -1.19 15.61 17.52
C LYS A 120 -0.07 14.58 17.63
N ILE A 121 0.49 14.14 16.51
CA ILE A 121 1.61 13.20 16.46
C ILE A 121 2.90 13.87 16.97
N LYS A 122 3.07 15.17 16.71
CA LYS A 122 4.25 15.94 17.10
C LYS A 122 4.16 16.49 18.53
N ALA A 123 2.95 16.64 19.07
CA ALA A 123 2.75 17.10 20.44
C ALA A 123 3.50 16.20 21.44
N PRO A 124 4.13 16.76 22.48
CA PRO A 124 4.62 15.98 23.60
C PRO A 124 3.45 15.17 24.17
N TRP A 125 3.65 13.87 24.35
CA TRP A 125 2.68 13.02 25.03
C TRP A 125 2.69 13.39 26.51
N ILE A 126 1.87 14.38 26.90
CA ILE A 126 1.60 14.77 28.28
C ILE A 126 0.53 13.82 28.84
#